data_AF-I2FPH4-F1
#
_entry.id   AF-I2FPH4-F1
#
_cell.length_a   1.000
_cell.length_b   1.000
_cell.length_c   1.000
_cell.angle_alpha   90.00
_cell.angle_beta   90.00
_cell.angle_gamma   90.00
#
_symmetry.space_group_name_H-M   'P 1'
#
loop_
_entity.id
_entity.type
_entity.pdbx_description
1 polymer ?
#
loop_
_entity_poly.entity_id
_entity_poly.type
_entity_poly.pdbx_seq_one_letter_code
_entity_poly.pdbx_strand_id
1 'polypeptide(L)'
;MRFSLQLLVAAFAALLCAVSSTEAKLSRGLAWGVNDNYGPRIAKGLVKWYWHWQDGPNPKFEGKLHWVPCFWGPKYYSQWNQRKQEMKGNLPKHILSFNEPEIAGQSNLDPKYAAKLHMKELQPYARKGVKISSPQMVYKTEWLQEFMNECNKLGCTIDFIAIHWYGTTRDMAKLKKWIKTIHKRFNKPIWVTEYGITAASGSNMNAIKKFHMDATAWMTSVKYVERAAWLGCFEIDNPPDSYANHKNAFLNANGSLRDIAYWYLYSHRPVKRSTHSNRALPTLHLARRAVTHKDEEGNVIVDDEDVFEEPTNIVECDEYCQARDKAIAEYEAQNGAISDEDELDDENEAEDEE
;
A
#
# COMPACT_ATOMS: atom_id res chain seq x y z
N MET A 1 -5.50 -61.18 -13.76
CA MET A 1 -4.62 -60.01 -13.95
C MET A 1 -4.43 -59.31 -12.62
N ARG A 2 -3.24 -59.41 -12.02
CA ARG A 2 -2.91 -58.77 -10.75
C ARG A 2 -2.40 -57.36 -11.08
N PHE A 3 -3.24 -56.36 -10.89
CA PHE A 3 -2.79 -54.96 -10.91
C PHE A 3 -1.87 -54.76 -9.71
N SER A 4 -0.60 -54.49 -9.99
CA SER A 4 0.43 -54.25 -8.99
C SER A 4 0.12 -52.95 -8.23
N LEU A 5 -0.04 -53.07 -6.91
CA LEU A 5 -0.27 -52.02 -5.93
C LEU A 5 0.77 -50.87 -5.97
N GLN A 6 1.85 -51.02 -6.74
CA GLN A 6 2.93 -50.04 -6.89
C GLN A 6 2.62 -48.87 -7.84
N LEU A 7 1.63 -49.00 -8.74
CA LEU A 7 1.24 -47.91 -9.66
C LEU A 7 0.22 -46.92 -9.06
N LEU A 8 -0.46 -47.30 -7.98
CA LEU A 8 -1.44 -46.44 -7.29
C LEU A 8 -0.80 -45.48 -6.27
N VAL A 9 0.42 -45.79 -5.80
CA VAL A 9 1.14 -44.93 -4.83
C VAL A 9 1.91 -43.80 -5.53
N ALA A 10 2.33 -43.99 -6.78
CA ALA A 10 3.00 -42.94 -7.56
C ALA A 10 2.03 -41.83 -8.01
N ALA A 11 0.76 -42.16 -8.28
CA ALA A 11 -0.27 -41.17 -8.64
C ALA A 11 -0.71 -40.30 -7.46
N PHE A 12 -0.69 -40.84 -6.23
CA PHE A 12 -1.01 -40.06 -5.02
C PHE A 12 0.16 -39.20 -4.52
N ALA A 13 1.41 -39.60 -4.76
CA ALA A 13 2.58 -38.79 -4.41
C ALA A 13 2.81 -37.60 -5.37
N ALA A 14 2.34 -37.69 -6.62
CA ALA A 14 2.40 -36.59 -7.58
C ALA A 14 1.29 -35.54 -7.39
N LEU A 15 0.17 -35.89 -6.75
CA LEU A 15 -0.92 -34.95 -6.46
C LEU A 15 -0.74 -34.12 -5.17
N LEU A 16 0.27 -34.43 -4.35
CA LEU A 16 0.52 -33.76 -3.07
C LEU A 16 1.63 -32.69 -3.12
N CYS A 17 2.22 -32.44 -4.30
CA CYS A 17 3.30 -31.47 -4.48
C CYS A 17 3.00 -30.33 -5.46
N ALA A 18 1.76 -30.16 -5.92
CA ALA A 18 1.37 -29.11 -6.87
C ALA A 18 0.23 -28.20 -6.39
N VAL A 19 0.06 -28.04 -5.08
CA VAL A 19 -0.60 -26.86 -4.51
C VAL A 19 0.32 -26.27 -3.45
N SER A 20 1.53 -25.88 -3.86
CA SER A 20 2.15 -24.74 -3.20
C SER A 20 1.33 -23.56 -3.68
N SER A 21 0.23 -23.25 -2.99
CA SER A 21 -0.40 -21.95 -3.12
C SER A 21 0.71 -20.93 -2.91
N THR A 22 1.18 -20.32 -4.00
CA THR A 22 1.94 -19.08 -3.92
C THR A 22 0.93 -18.03 -3.48
N GLU A 23 0.56 -18.10 -2.20
CA GLU A 23 -0.22 -17.10 -1.49
C GLU A 23 0.52 -15.79 -1.75
N ALA A 24 -0.08 -14.90 -2.55
CA ALA A 24 0.53 -13.64 -2.89
C ALA A 24 0.71 -12.85 -1.59
N LYS A 25 1.91 -12.89 -1.03
CA LYS A 25 2.20 -12.26 0.25
C LYS A 25 2.44 -10.79 0.02
N LEU A 26 1.37 -10.00 0.12
CA LEU A 26 1.40 -8.53 0.10
C LEU A 26 2.64 -8.00 0.83
N SER A 27 3.48 -7.26 0.13
CA SER A 27 4.66 -6.62 0.71
C SER A 27 4.27 -5.31 1.39
N ARG A 28 4.30 -5.29 2.73
CA ARG A 28 4.04 -4.10 3.53
C ARG A 28 5.17 -3.09 3.38
N GLY A 29 4.82 -1.84 3.11
CA GLY A 29 5.74 -0.73 2.92
C GLY A 29 5.46 0.46 3.83
N LEU A 30 6.35 1.44 3.78
CA LEU A 30 6.22 2.69 4.52
C LEU A 30 6.24 3.85 3.51
N ALA A 31 5.17 4.66 3.50
CA ALA A 31 5.24 6.04 3.00
C ALA A 31 5.90 6.87 4.11
N TRP A 32 7.22 7.05 4.00
CA TRP A 32 8.05 7.59 5.08
C TRP A 32 7.97 9.12 5.10
N GLY A 33 7.39 9.70 6.14
CA GLY A 33 7.21 11.15 6.30
C GLY A 33 7.60 11.66 7.67
N VAL A 34 8.51 10.97 8.36
CA VAL A 34 8.93 11.31 9.72
C VAL A 34 10.44 11.32 9.86
N ASN A 35 10.94 11.91 10.95
CA ASN A 35 12.35 11.95 11.28
C ASN A 35 13.02 10.57 11.18
N ASP A 36 14.11 10.51 10.41
CA ASP A 36 14.88 9.29 10.17
C ASP A 36 15.36 8.60 11.44
N ASN A 37 15.51 9.32 12.56
CA ASN A 37 15.89 8.75 13.86
C ASN A 37 14.86 7.74 14.41
N TYR A 38 13.61 7.74 13.93
CA TYR A 38 12.65 6.67 14.23
C TYR A 38 12.87 5.40 13.41
N GLY A 39 13.81 5.42 12.46
CA GLY A 39 14.14 4.31 11.61
C GLY A 39 14.37 2.99 12.35
N PRO A 40 15.21 2.95 13.41
CA PRO A 40 15.44 1.72 14.18
C PRO A 40 14.19 1.18 14.86
N ARG A 41 13.21 2.04 15.18
CA ARG A 41 11.96 1.68 15.84
C ARG A 41 10.93 1.09 14.85
N ILE A 42 10.84 1.65 13.64
CA ILE A 42 9.82 1.27 12.64
C ILE A 42 10.32 0.19 11.67
N ALA A 43 11.60 0.18 11.28
CA ALA A 43 12.15 -0.81 10.32
C ALA A 43 12.39 -2.18 10.96
N LYS A 44 11.30 -2.80 11.42
CA LYS A 44 11.25 -4.08 12.09
C LYS A 44 10.11 -4.95 11.52
N GLY A 45 10.19 -6.25 11.76
CA GLY A 45 9.11 -7.19 11.45
C GLY A 45 8.80 -7.35 9.96
N LEU A 46 7.54 -7.07 9.60
CA LEU A 46 6.91 -7.43 8.34
C LEU A 46 7.12 -6.43 7.20
N VAL A 47 7.46 -5.19 7.51
CA VAL A 47 7.74 -4.18 6.47
C VAL A 47 9.05 -4.51 5.75
N LYS A 48 9.05 -4.34 4.42
CA LYS A 48 10.19 -4.75 3.57
C LYS A 48 10.73 -3.64 2.69
N TRP A 49 9.96 -2.58 2.51
CA TRP A 49 10.31 -1.48 1.63
C TRP A 49 9.78 -0.17 2.20
N TYR A 50 10.32 0.93 1.73
CA TYR A 50 9.82 2.26 2.00
C TYR A 50 10.07 3.14 0.80
N TRP A 51 9.33 4.22 0.75
CA TRP A 51 9.55 5.28 -0.19
C TRP A 51 9.31 6.61 0.52
N HIS A 52 9.80 7.68 -0.09
CA HIS A 52 9.55 9.05 0.33
C HIS A 52 9.24 9.85 -0.94
N TRP A 53 8.36 10.84 -0.85
CA TRP A 53 7.95 11.69 -1.97
C TRP A 53 9.12 12.29 -2.74
N GLN A 54 10.10 12.89 -2.04
CA GLN A 54 11.28 13.47 -2.68
C GLN A 54 12.61 13.04 -2.06
N ASP A 55 12.65 12.52 -0.84
CA ASP A 55 13.90 12.30 -0.10
C ASP A 55 14.62 10.99 -0.44
N GLY A 56 15.88 10.94 -0.05
CA GLY A 56 16.82 9.86 -0.37
C GLY A 56 16.71 8.64 0.56
N PRO A 57 17.68 7.73 0.48
CA PRO A 57 17.69 6.58 1.37
C PRO A 57 17.97 7.00 2.82
N ASN A 58 17.17 6.51 3.76
CA ASN A 58 17.35 6.70 5.20
C ASN A 58 18.45 5.74 5.73
N PRO A 59 19.59 6.27 6.23
CA PRO A 59 20.69 5.45 6.72
C PRO A 59 20.38 4.73 8.04
N LYS A 60 19.41 5.22 8.81
CA LYS A 60 18.99 4.64 10.10
C LYS A 60 18.21 3.33 9.94
N PHE A 61 17.79 2.99 8.73
CA PHE A 61 17.26 1.66 8.43
C PHE A 61 18.33 0.59 8.27
N GLU A 62 19.62 0.96 8.17
CA GLU A 62 20.75 0.01 8.11
C GLU A 62 20.57 -1.06 7.02
N GLY A 63 19.95 -0.70 5.89
CA GLY A 63 19.68 -1.62 4.78
C GLY A 63 18.57 -2.66 5.03
N LYS A 64 17.86 -2.62 6.17
CA LYS A 64 16.76 -3.54 6.50
C LYS A 64 15.56 -3.43 5.57
N LEU A 65 15.34 -2.23 5.00
CA LEU A 65 14.25 -1.95 4.08
C LEU A 65 14.79 -1.56 2.70
N HIS A 66 14.13 -2.05 1.66
CA HIS A 66 14.39 -1.63 0.29
C HIS A 66 13.88 -0.20 0.07
N TRP A 67 14.80 0.70 -0.25
CA TRP A 67 14.46 2.04 -0.69
C TRP A 67 13.89 2.03 -2.11
N VAL A 68 12.74 2.69 -2.28
CA VAL A 68 12.11 2.92 -3.58
C VAL A 68 12.09 4.44 -3.82
N PRO A 69 12.97 4.98 -4.67
CA PRO A 69 12.94 6.39 -5.02
C PRO A 69 11.66 6.75 -5.78
N CYS A 70 11.18 7.97 -5.57
CA CYS A 70 10.08 8.56 -6.31
C CYS A 70 10.58 9.77 -7.11
N PHE A 71 10.21 9.85 -8.39
CA PHE A 71 10.27 11.11 -9.12
C PHE A 71 8.92 11.81 -9.02
N TRP A 72 8.67 12.50 -7.90
CA TRP A 72 7.40 13.17 -7.59
C TRP A 72 6.89 14.03 -8.76
N GLY A 73 7.79 14.78 -9.39
CA GLY A 73 7.50 15.65 -10.52
C GLY A 73 8.46 16.84 -10.59
N PRO A 74 8.29 17.74 -11.58
CA PRO A 74 9.21 18.83 -11.83
C PRO A 74 9.43 19.81 -10.67
N LYS A 75 8.45 19.94 -9.75
CA LYS A 75 8.57 20.78 -8.54
C LYS A 75 9.78 20.40 -7.68
N TYR A 76 10.14 19.11 -7.62
CA TYR A 76 11.26 18.59 -6.82
C TYR A 76 12.40 18.07 -7.69
N TYR A 77 12.67 18.72 -8.83
CA TYR A 77 13.74 18.30 -9.76
C TYR A 77 15.12 18.31 -9.09
N SER A 78 15.39 19.24 -8.18
CA SER A 78 16.66 19.31 -7.46
C SER A 78 16.89 18.05 -6.61
N GLN A 79 15.87 17.65 -5.85
CA GLN A 79 15.87 16.42 -5.06
C GLN A 79 15.98 15.22 -5.98
N TRP A 80 15.21 15.16 -7.07
CA TRP A 80 15.34 14.08 -8.05
C TRP A 80 16.76 13.96 -8.61
N ASN A 81 17.44 15.07 -8.92
CA ASN A 81 18.84 15.06 -9.33
C ASN A 81 19.76 14.47 -8.25
N GLN A 82 19.50 14.74 -6.96
CA GLN A 82 20.23 14.10 -5.86
C GLN A 82 19.95 12.59 -5.79
N ARG A 83 18.69 12.17 -5.91
CA ARG A 83 18.32 10.75 -5.98
C ARG A 83 19.04 10.04 -7.12
N LYS A 84 19.14 10.69 -8.30
CA LYS A 84 19.94 10.17 -9.42
C LYS A 84 21.42 10.00 -9.08
N GLN A 85 22.01 10.85 -8.24
CA GLN A 85 23.39 10.66 -7.76
C GLN A 85 23.48 9.48 -6.77
N GLU A 86 22.53 9.35 -5.85
CA GLU A 86 22.49 8.26 -4.86
C GLU A 86 22.31 6.89 -5.53
N MET A 87 21.58 6.84 -6.66
CA MET A 87 21.41 5.63 -7.47
C MET A 87 22.63 5.30 -8.36
N LYS A 88 23.64 6.18 -8.46
CA LYS A 88 24.83 5.89 -9.27
C LYS A 88 25.63 4.76 -8.64
N GLY A 89 25.82 3.68 -9.40
CA GLY A 89 26.59 2.51 -8.97
C GLY A 89 25.81 1.53 -8.07
N ASN A 90 24.61 1.90 -7.62
CA ASN A 90 23.71 1.02 -6.87
C ASN A 90 22.26 1.26 -7.33
N LEU A 91 21.86 0.58 -8.41
CA LEU A 91 20.53 0.75 -8.96
C LEU A 91 19.46 0.20 -8.00
N PRO A 92 18.38 0.94 -7.75
CA PRO A 92 17.27 0.41 -6.97
C PRO A 92 16.57 -0.69 -7.78
N LYS A 93 15.82 -1.55 -7.09
CA LYS A 93 14.99 -2.57 -7.77
C LYS A 93 13.77 -1.95 -8.45
N HIS A 94 13.22 -0.88 -7.88
CA HIS A 94 11.99 -0.24 -8.33
C HIS A 94 12.12 1.29 -8.25
N ILE A 95 11.39 2.01 -9.09
CA ILE A 95 11.23 3.48 -9.01
C ILE A 95 9.75 3.81 -9.16
N LEU A 96 9.26 4.72 -8.32
CA LEU A 96 7.94 5.31 -8.46
C LEU A 96 7.98 6.52 -9.39
N SER A 97 7.03 6.59 -10.31
CA SER A 97 6.80 7.73 -11.18
C SER A 97 6.01 8.83 -10.46
N PHE A 98 5.50 9.80 -11.21
CA PHE A 98 4.96 11.06 -10.70
C PHE A 98 3.87 10.88 -9.64
N ASN A 99 3.85 11.78 -8.66
CA ASN A 99 2.90 11.77 -7.56
C ASN A 99 1.65 12.58 -7.91
N GLU A 100 0.50 11.92 -8.02
CA GLU A 100 -0.82 12.54 -8.20
C GLU A 100 -0.83 13.61 -9.32
N PRO A 101 -0.37 13.30 -10.54
CA PRO A 101 -0.25 14.29 -11.61
C PRO A 101 -1.59 14.87 -12.07
N GLU A 102 -2.70 14.22 -11.75
CA GLU A 102 -4.04 14.69 -12.10
C GLU A 102 -4.59 15.77 -11.16
N ILE A 103 -3.91 16.02 -10.04
CA ILE A 103 -4.32 16.96 -8.99
C ILE A 103 -3.51 18.26 -9.11
N ALA A 104 -4.22 19.39 -9.23
CA ALA A 104 -3.60 20.69 -9.47
C ALA A 104 -2.64 21.13 -8.35
N GLY A 105 -2.92 20.75 -7.11
CA GLY A 105 -2.08 21.04 -5.94
C GLY A 105 -0.85 20.13 -5.80
N GLN A 106 -0.74 19.09 -6.62
CA GLN A 106 0.29 18.06 -6.56
C GLN A 106 1.26 18.21 -7.74
N SER A 107 1.70 17.13 -8.37
CA SER A 107 2.67 17.25 -9.47
C SER A 107 2.09 17.91 -10.72
N ASN A 108 0.76 17.90 -10.87
CA ASN A 108 -0.02 18.68 -11.85
C ASN A 108 0.57 18.65 -13.25
N LEU A 109 0.48 17.49 -13.90
CA LEU A 109 1.06 17.24 -15.22
C LEU A 109 -0.02 16.89 -16.24
N ASP A 110 0.14 17.41 -17.46
CA ASP A 110 -0.57 16.89 -18.63
C ASP A 110 -0.11 15.44 -18.93
N PRO A 111 -1.01 14.50 -19.32
CA PRO A 111 -0.65 13.11 -19.57
C PRO A 111 0.45 12.92 -20.63
N LYS A 112 0.41 13.70 -21.72
CA LYS A 112 1.39 13.57 -22.82
C LYS A 112 2.73 14.16 -22.43
N TYR A 113 2.71 15.27 -21.69
CA TYR A 113 3.93 15.83 -21.11
C TYR A 113 4.56 14.86 -20.10
N ALA A 114 3.75 14.25 -19.23
CA ALA A 114 4.20 13.24 -18.27
C ALA A 114 4.85 12.04 -18.99
N ALA A 115 4.26 11.53 -20.08
CA ALA A 115 4.85 10.43 -20.86
C ALA A 115 6.24 10.79 -21.44
N LYS A 116 6.41 12.01 -21.97
CA LYS A 116 7.72 12.52 -22.44
C LYS A 116 8.72 12.66 -21.30
N LEU A 117 8.26 13.13 -20.14
CA LEU A 117 9.09 13.27 -18.96
C LEU A 117 9.52 11.90 -18.41
N HIS A 118 8.64 10.90 -18.42
CA HIS A 118 8.94 9.51 -18.08
C HIS A 118 10.03 8.94 -18.98
N MET A 119 9.91 9.15 -20.30
CA MET A 119 10.93 8.75 -21.27
C MET A 119 12.29 9.40 -21.01
N LYS A 120 12.30 10.66 -20.59
CA LYS A 120 13.52 11.40 -20.30
C LYS A 120 14.18 10.93 -19.00
N GLU A 121 13.41 10.80 -17.93
CA GLU A 121 13.95 10.70 -16.57
C GLU A 121 13.91 9.29 -15.98
N LEU A 122 12.98 8.42 -16.43
CA LEU A 122 12.75 7.11 -15.84
C LEU A 122 13.13 5.96 -16.79
N GLN A 123 12.85 6.09 -18.09
CA GLN A 123 13.21 5.08 -19.09
C GLN A 123 14.70 4.67 -19.10
N PRO A 124 15.68 5.57 -18.84
CA PRO A 124 17.08 5.16 -18.72
C PRO A 124 17.36 4.14 -17.61
N TYR A 125 16.53 4.10 -16.56
CA TYR A 125 16.61 3.10 -15.49
C TYR A 125 15.90 1.80 -15.87
N ALA A 126 14.74 1.88 -16.54
CA ALA A 126 14.06 0.72 -17.09
C ALA A 126 14.95 -0.10 -18.02
N ARG A 127 15.71 0.57 -18.91
CA ARG A 127 16.70 -0.08 -19.80
C ARG A 127 17.83 -0.79 -19.06
N LYS A 128 18.04 -0.50 -17.78
CA LYS A 128 19.02 -1.16 -16.91
C LYS A 128 18.39 -2.22 -16.00
N GLY A 129 17.13 -2.58 -16.24
CA GLY A 129 16.41 -3.63 -15.51
C GLY A 129 15.68 -3.15 -14.26
N VAL A 130 15.62 -1.83 -14.01
CA VAL A 130 14.85 -1.28 -12.88
C VAL A 130 13.37 -1.26 -13.20
N LYS A 131 12.53 -1.76 -12.29
CA LYS A 131 11.07 -1.80 -12.48
C LYS A 131 10.44 -0.43 -12.22
N ILE A 132 9.66 0.10 -13.17
CA ILE A 132 9.11 1.46 -13.08
C ILE A 132 7.59 1.43 -12.97
N SER A 133 7.03 2.20 -12.05
CA SER A 133 5.59 2.33 -11.89
C SER A 133 4.96 3.22 -12.98
N SER A 134 3.64 3.13 -13.14
CA SER A 134 2.83 4.24 -13.64
C SER A 134 2.92 5.45 -12.71
N PRO A 135 2.49 6.64 -13.14
CA PRO A 135 2.18 7.72 -12.20
C PRO A 135 1.20 7.24 -11.13
N GLN A 136 1.33 7.78 -9.93
CA GLN A 136 0.61 7.37 -8.71
C GLN A 136 -0.73 8.08 -8.66
N MET A 137 -1.80 7.41 -9.12
CA MET A 137 -3.11 8.03 -9.35
C MET A 137 -4.05 7.90 -8.15
N VAL A 138 -4.89 8.90 -7.93
CA VAL A 138 -5.92 8.96 -6.87
C VAL A 138 -7.32 8.66 -7.41
N TYR A 139 -7.69 9.22 -8.57
CA TYR A 139 -9.08 9.11 -9.05
C TYR A 139 -9.37 9.20 -10.56
N LYS A 140 -8.50 9.81 -11.40
CA LYS A 140 -8.79 9.97 -12.84
C LYS A 140 -8.18 8.84 -13.68
N THR A 141 -8.96 7.80 -13.99
CA THR A 141 -8.44 6.68 -14.83
C THR A 141 -8.20 7.09 -16.28
N GLU A 142 -8.91 8.11 -16.76
CA GLU A 142 -8.82 8.62 -18.12
C GLU A 142 -7.49 9.33 -18.34
N TRP A 143 -7.02 10.09 -17.33
CA TRP A 143 -5.70 10.70 -17.33
C TRP A 143 -4.62 9.61 -17.48
N LEU A 144 -4.73 8.53 -16.70
CA LEU A 144 -3.79 7.42 -16.77
C LEU A 144 -3.86 6.70 -18.12
N GLN A 145 -5.05 6.50 -18.67
CA GLN A 145 -5.21 5.93 -20.01
C GLN A 145 -4.53 6.77 -21.09
N GLU A 146 -4.69 8.10 -21.05
CA GLU A 146 -4.03 9.00 -21.99
C GLU A 146 -2.50 8.94 -21.85
N PHE A 147 -1.99 8.91 -20.61
CA PHE A 147 -0.57 8.72 -20.34
C PHE A 147 -0.08 7.38 -20.90
N MET A 148 -0.76 6.28 -20.62
CA MET A 148 -0.39 4.94 -21.08
C MET A 148 -0.41 4.84 -22.61
N ASN A 149 -1.41 5.43 -23.27
CA ASN A 149 -1.51 5.49 -24.73
C ASN A 149 -0.34 6.26 -25.35
N GLU A 150 0.03 7.41 -24.79
CA GLU A 150 1.19 8.16 -25.25
C GLU A 150 2.50 7.43 -24.95
N CYS A 151 2.60 6.80 -23.78
CA CYS A 151 3.76 6.02 -23.39
C CYS A 151 3.99 4.81 -24.31
N ASN A 152 2.94 4.14 -24.74
CA ASN A 152 3.02 3.06 -25.72
C ASN A 152 3.59 3.55 -27.07
N LYS A 153 3.18 4.74 -27.54
CA LYS A 153 3.72 5.34 -28.77
C LYS A 153 5.20 5.71 -28.64
N LEU A 154 5.62 6.16 -27.46
CA LEU A 154 7.01 6.58 -27.19
C LEU A 154 7.93 5.40 -26.84
N GLY A 155 7.38 4.22 -26.55
CA GLY A 155 8.13 3.05 -26.09
C GLY A 155 8.54 3.11 -24.62
N CYS A 156 7.69 3.67 -23.75
CA CYS A 156 7.89 3.62 -22.30
C CYS A 156 7.84 2.18 -21.77
N THR A 157 8.59 1.93 -20.70
CA THR A 157 8.40 0.76 -19.84
C THR A 157 7.60 1.17 -18.61
N ILE A 158 6.48 0.48 -18.39
CA ILE A 158 5.63 0.55 -17.20
C ILE A 158 5.40 -0.88 -16.72
N ASP A 159 6.01 -1.22 -15.58
CA ASP A 159 6.01 -2.58 -15.05
C ASP A 159 4.81 -2.86 -14.13
N PHE A 160 4.35 -1.85 -13.39
CA PHE A 160 3.25 -1.97 -12.44
C PHE A 160 2.46 -0.65 -12.34
N ILE A 161 1.21 -0.73 -11.90
CA ILE A 161 0.35 0.44 -11.67
C ILE A 161 0.46 0.87 -10.21
N ALA A 162 0.76 2.15 -9.97
CA ALA A 162 0.75 2.72 -8.63
C ALA A 162 -0.49 3.60 -8.43
N ILE A 163 -1.12 3.46 -7.27
CA ILE A 163 -2.32 4.21 -6.90
C ILE A 163 -2.29 4.64 -5.44
N HIS A 164 -3.00 5.72 -5.15
CA HIS A 164 -3.35 6.15 -3.81
C HIS A 164 -4.85 5.94 -3.58
N TRP A 165 -5.23 5.76 -2.31
CA TRP A 165 -6.64 5.73 -1.93
C TRP A 165 -6.87 6.34 -0.55
N TYR A 166 -7.81 7.27 -0.46
CA TYR A 166 -8.28 7.80 0.82
C TYR A 166 -9.80 7.86 0.86
N GLY A 167 -10.36 7.55 2.01
CA GLY A 167 -11.81 7.59 2.22
C GLY A 167 -12.17 7.50 3.70
N THR A 168 -13.32 6.91 3.98
CA THR A 168 -13.82 6.69 5.33
C THR A 168 -13.67 5.23 5.76
N THR A 169 -13.85 4.96 7.05
CA THR A 169 -13.84 3.58 7.58
C THR A 169 -15.01 2.72 7.10
N ARG A 170 -15.99 3.32 6.40
CA ARG A 170 -17.14 2.63 5.78
C ARG A 170 -16.90 2.23 4.34
N ASP A 171 -15.83 2.73 3.71
CA ASP A 171 -15.62 2.62 2.26
C ASP A 171 -14.84 1.35 1.83
N MET A 172 -14.86 0.27 2.62
CA MET A 172 -14.14 -0.96 2.27
C MET A 172 -14.57 -1.48 0.89
N ALA A 173 -15.87 -1.50 0.59
CA ALA A 173 -16.36 -1.90 -0.73
C ALA A 173 -15.85 -0.98 -1.86
N LYS A 174 -15.76 0.34 -1.62
CA LYS A 174 -15.25 1.29 -2.62
C LYS A 174 -13.75 1.12 -2.86
N LEU A 175 -12.95 0.86 -1.81
CA LEU A 175 -11.53 0.53 -1.94
C LEU A 175 -11.34 -0.69 -2.84
N LYS A 176 -12.06 -1.79 -2.55
CA LYS A 176 -11.99 -3.01 -3.37
C LYS A 176 -12.38 -2.73 -4.82
N LYS A 177 -13.52 -2.08 -5.02
CA LYS A 177 -14.06 -1.79 -6.37
C LYS A 177 -13.09 -0.92 -7.18
N TRP A 178 -12.49 0.10 -6.55
CA TRP A 178 -11.49 0.94 -7.20
C TRP A 178 -10.28 0.13 -7.66
N ILE A 179 -9.69 -0.67 -6.77
CA ILE A 179 -8.51 -1.47 -7.10
C ILE A 179 -8.84 -2.50 -8.21
N LYS A 180 -9.99 -3.17 -8.14
CA LYS A 180 -10.46 -4.09 -9.20
C LYS A 180 -10.61 -3.37 -10.54
N THR A 181 -11.19 -2.17 -10.54
CA THR A 181 -11.36 -1.36 -11.75
C THR A 181 -10.01 -1.06 -12.39
N ILE A 182 -9.03 -0.64 -11.60
CA ILE A 182 -7.66 -0.35 -12.06
C ILE A 182 -7.01 -1.62 -12.61
N HIS A 183 -7.16 -2.76 -11.93
CA HIS A 183 -6.59 -4.04 -12.39
C HIS A 183 -7.19 -4.44 -13.73
N LYS A 184 -8.52 -4.51 -13.84
CA LYS A 184 -9.21 -4.89 -15.08
C LYS A 184 -8.92 -3.92 -16.24
N ARG A 185 -8.70 -2.63 -15.95
CA ARG A 185 -8.41 -1.64 -16.99
C ARG A 185 -7.00 -1.74 -17.56
N PHE A 186 -6.00 -2.05 -16.73
CA PHE A 186 -4.59 -1.96 -17.13
C PHE A 186 -3.84 -3.30 -17.14
N ASN A 187 -4.45 -4.37 -16.62
CA ASN A 187 -3.94 -5.74 -16.55
C ASN A 187 -2.46 -5.82 -16.15
N LYS A 188 -2.14 -5.23 -15.00
CA LYS A 188 -0.78 -5.11 -14.45
C LYS A 188 -0.82 -5.21 -12.92
N PRO A 189 0.27 -5.70 -12.30
CA PRO A 189 0.38 -5.68 -10.84
C PRO A 189 0.15 -4.28 -10.27
N ILE A 190 -0.51 -4.22 -9.11
CA ILE A 190 -0.88 -3.00 -8.42
C ILE A 190 -0.04 -2.81 -7.18
N TRP A 191 0.45 -1.59 -7.02
CA TRP A 191 1.01 -1.09 -5.78
C TRP A 191 0.11 0.02 -5.22
N VAL A 192 -0.39 -0.18 -4.01
CA VAL A 192 -1.11 0.85 -3.26
C VAL A 192 -0.08 1.64 -2.45
N THR A 193 0.52 2.65 -3.07
CA THR A 193 1.67 3.38 -2.50
C THR A 193 1.28 4.30 -1.36
N GLU A 194 0.01 4.71 -1.30
CA GLU A 194 -0.62 5.32 -0.13
C GLU A 194 -2.05 4.83 0.03
N TYR A 195 -2.44 4.49 1.26
CA TYR A 195 -3.85 4.44 1.63
C TYR A 195 -4.08 4.89 3.06
N GLY A 196 -5.23 5.50 3.33
CA GLY A 196 -5.54 6.05 4.65
C GLY A 196 -6.99 6.51 4.80
N ILE A 197 -7.33 6.96 6.00
CA ILE A 197 -8.61 7.60 6.29
C ILE A 197 -8.46 9.12 6.22
N THR A 198 -9.47 9.83 5.71
CA THR A 198 -9.47 11.30 5.60
C THR A 198 -9.78 11.97 6.94
N ALA A 199 -9.24 13.16 7.17
CA ALA A 199 -9.47 13.92 8.41
C ALA A 199 -10.95 14.28 8.59
N ALA A 200 -11.62 14.63 7.49
CA ALA A 200 -13.03 15.03 7.49
C ALA A 200 -14.01 13.87 7.72
N SER A 201 -13.57 12.60 7.74
CA SER A 201 -14.46 11.46 7.97
C SER A 201 -14.97 11.33 9.40
N GLY A 202 -14.36 12.06 10.35
CA GLY A 202 -14.72 12.00 11.76
C GLY A 202 -14.54 10.62 12.41
N SER A 203 -13.70 9.76 11.83
CA SER A 203 -13.55 8.38 12.30
C SER A 203 -12.78 8.30 13.63
N ASN A 204 -13.30 7.49 14.56
CA ASN A 204 -12.57 7.14 15.77
C ASN A 204 -11.42 6.18 15.43
N MET A 205 -10.48 6.10 16.36
CA MET A 205 -9.28 5.32 16.18
C MET A 205 -9.48 3.81 15.97
N ASN A 206 -10.39 3.20 16.73
CA ASN A 206 -10.68 1.78 16.62
C ASN A 206 -11.22 1.44 15.23
N ALA A 207 -12.07 2.31 14.67
CA ALA A 207 -12.60 2.16 13.32
C ALA A 207 -11.48 2.31 12.26
N ILE A 208 -10.57 3.27 12.41
CA ILE A 208 -9.42 3.46 11.52
C ILE A 208 -8.51 2.23 11.54
N LYS A 209 -8.13 1.75 12.73
CA LYS A 209 -7.32 0.54 12.88
C LYS A 209 -8.02 -0.66 12.26
N LYS A 210 -9.32 -0.85 12.51
CA LYS A 210 -10.09 -1.95 11.93
C LYS A 210 -10.09 -1.88 10.39
N PHE A 211 -10.34 -0.70 9.82
CA PHE A 211 -10.29 -0.52 8.37
C PHE A 211 -8.91 -0.87 7.81
N HIS A 212 -7.83 -0.36 8.42
CA HIS A 212 -6.46 -0.66 8.00
C HIS A 212 -6.16 -2.18 8.05
N MET A 213 -6.64 -2.85 9.09
CA MET A 213 -6.55 -4.31 9.25
C MET A 213 -7.27 -5.05 8.13
N ASP A 214 -8.53 -4.72 7.88
CA ASP A 214 -9.37 -5.37 6.87
C ASP A 214 -8.86 -5.09 5.45
N ALA A 215 -8.44 -3.87 5.15
CA ALA A 215 -7.88 -3.48 3.87
C ALA A 215 -6.59 -4.23 3.55
N THR A 216 -5.66 -4.31 4.52
CA THR A 216 -4.43 -5.10 4.36
C THR A 216 -4.73 -6.58 4.18
N ALA A 217 -5.72 -7.10 4.91
CA ALA A 217 -6.14 -8.51 4.83
C ALA A 217 -6.61 -8.85 3.41
N TRP A 218 -7.51 -8.04 2.87
CA TRP A 218 -8.05 -8.24 1.53
C TRP A 218 -6.98 -8.02 0.45
N MET A 219 -6.13 -7.00 0.57
CA MET A 219 -5.00 -6.83 -0.36
C MET A 219 -4.01 -8.00 -0.29
N THR A 220 -3.96 -8.75 0.82
CA THR A 220 -3.16 -9.99 0.93
C THR A 220 -3.85 -11.18 0.27
N SER A 221 -5.18 -11.18 0.15
CA SER A 221 -5.92 -12.29 -0.45
C SER A 221 -5.98 -12.23 -1.99
N VAL A 222 -5.74 -11.07 -2.60
CA VAL A 222 -5.76 -10.90 -4.06
C VAL A 222 -4.34 -10.93 -4.64
N LYS A 223 -4.13 -11.66 -5.75
CA LYS A 223 -2.79 -11.89 -6.31
C LYS A 223 -2.19 -10.66 -7.01
N TYR A 224 -3.04 -9.81 -7.58
CA TYR A 224 -2.61 -8.64 -8.35
C TYR A 224 -2.17 -7.45 -7.48
N VAL A 225 -2.38 -7.46 -6.16
CA VAL A 225 -1.84 -6.41 -5.27
C VAL A 225 -0.55 -6.89 -4.63
N GLU A 226 0.59 -6.43 -5.15
CA GLU A 226 1.89 -6.88 -4.69
C GLU A 226 2.39 -6.12 -3.46
N ARG A 227 2.06 -4.82 -3.37
CA ARG A 227 2.57 -3.93 -2.32
C ARG A 227 1.54 -2.94 -1.85
N ALA A 228 1.58 -2.63 -0.56
CA ALA A 228 0.76 -1.58 0.02
C ALA A 228 1.51 -0.85 1.14
N ALA A 229 1.34 0.47 1.22
CA ALA A 229 1.87 1.30 2.30
C ALA A 229 0.76 2.18 2.89
N TRP A 230 0.51 2.01 4.19
CA TRP A 230 -0.41 2.87 4.92
C TRP A 230 0.22 4.24 5.13
N LEU A 231 -0.53 5.32 4.90
CA LEU A 231 -0.07 6.67 5.24
C LEU A 231 -0.15 6.85 6.75
N GLY A 232 0.92 6.45 7.45
CA GLY A 232 1.00 6.52 8.90
C GLY A 232 2.37 6.86 9.46
N CYS A 233 3.43 7.01 8.66
CA CYS A 233 4.75 7.37 9.21
C CYS A 233 4.83 8.86 9.53
N PHE A 234 4.14 9.27 10.59
CA PHE A 234 4.11 10.60 11.18
C PHE A 234 3.61 10.51 12.63
N GLU A 235 3.81 11.59 13.40
CA GLU A 235 3.35 11.72 14.78
C GLU A 235 1.89 12.19 14.83
N ILE A 236 1.12 11.71 15.81
CA ILE A 236 -0.33 11.97 15.90
C ILE A 236 -0.71 13.46 15.91
N ASP A 237 0.18 14.35 16.35
CA ASP A 237 0.00 15.80 16.40
C ASP A 237 0.65 16.54 15.21
N ASN A 238 1.29 15.81 14.29
CA ASN A 238 2.00 16.36 13.15
C ASN A 238 1.75 15.52 11.87
N PRO A 239 0.50 15.47 11.36
CA PRO A 239 0.19 14.81 10.10
C PRO A 239 0.88 15.51 8.90
N PRO A 240 1.12 14.79 7.79
CA PRO A 240 1.82 15.34 6.62
C PRO A 240 1.06 16.47 5.93
N ASP A 241 -0.27 16.47 6.05
CA ASP A 241 -1.18 17.50 5.54
C ASP A 241 -2.50 17.51 6.34
N SER A 242 -3.42 18.39 5.96
CA SER A 242 -4.76 18.49 6.56
C SER A 242 -5.77 17.49 6.00
N TYR A 243 -5.40 16.72 4.96
CA TYR A 243 -6.29 15.78 4.29
C TYR A 243 -6.27 14.41 4.99
N ALA A 244 -5.09 13.93 5.38
CA ALA A 244 -4.92 12.70 6.12
C ALA A 244 -5.46 12.83 7.55
N ASN A 245 -6.22 11.84 8.02
CA ASN A 245 -6.63 11.78 9.41
C ASN A 245 -5.40 11.62 10.30
N HIS A 246 -5.22 12.53 11.27
CA HIS A 246 -4.11 12.48 12.22
C HIS A 246 -4.06 11.16 13.00
N LYS A 247 -5.21 10.49 13.19
CA LYS A 247 -5.30 9.16 13.82
C LYS A 247 -4.75 8.02 12.95
N ASN A 248 -4.39 8.24 11.69
CA ASN A 248 -3.64 7.26 10.88
C ASN A 248 -2.20 7.06 11.39
N ALA A 249 -1.67 7.98 12.20
CA ALA A 249 -0.30 8.00 12.69
C ALA A 249 0.19 6.68 13.28
N PHE A 250 1.44 6.34 13.04
CA PHE A 250 2.13 5.22 13.69
C PHE A 250 2.79 5.64 15.00
N LEU A 251 2.99 6.94 15.22
CA LEU A 251 3.73 7.47 16.34
C LEU A 251 2.85 8.36 17.21
N ASN A 252 3.03 8.28 18.52
CA ASN A 252 2.58 9.30 19.46
C ASN A 252 3.44 10.56 19.32
N ALA A 253 3.01 11.68 19.90
CA ALA A 253 3.75 12.94 19.93
C ALA A 253 5.17 12.83 20.55
N ASN A 254 5.42 11.79 21.36
CA ASN A 254 6.73 11.51 21.96
C ASN A 254 7.58 10.53 21.13
N GLY A 255 7.14 10.14 19.94
CA GLY A 255 7.85 9.19 19.07
C GLY A 255 7.72 7.71 19.46
N SER A 256 6.92 7.35 20.47
CA SER A 256 6.59 5.96 20.76
C SER A 256 5.60 5.40 19.74
N LEU A 257 5.68 4.09 19.44
CA LEU A 257 4.75 3.45 18.51
C LEU A 257 3.35 3.35 19.12
N ARG A 258 2.34 3.53 18.26
CA ARG A 258 0.93 3.30 18.56
C ARG A 258 0.51 1.86 18.24
N ASP A 259 -0.62 1.42 18.78
CA ASP A 259 -1.12 0.04 18.59
C ASP A 259 -1.39 -0.30 17.12
N ILE A 260 -1.83 0.68 16.31
CA ILE A 260 -1.96 0.54 14.86
C ILE A 260 -0.61 0.19 14.17
N ALA A 261 0.49 0.79 14.63
CA ALA A 261 1.82 0.52 14.11
C ALA A 261 2.32 -0.87 14.53
N TYR A 262 2.16 -1.25 15.81
CA TYR A 262 2.54 -2.59 16.28
C TYR A 262 1.84 -3.70 15.49
N TRP A 263 0.55 -3.52 15.19
CA TRP A 263 -0.16 -4.46 14.35
C TRP A 263 0.45 -4.52 12.94
N TYR A 264 0.69 -3.35 12.30
CA TYR A 264 1.21 -3.30 10.94
C TYR A 264 2.61 -3.91 10.81
N LEU A 265 3.47 -3.69 11.81
CA LEU A 265 4.84 -4.17 11.83
C LEU A 265 4.96 -5.65 12.18
N TYR A 266 4.16 -6.19 13.10
CA TYR A 266 4.43 -7.53 13.66
C TYR A 266 3.32 -8.57 13.43
N SER A 267 2.10 -8.15 13.12
CA SER A 267 0.96 -9.08 13.05
C SER A 267 0.78 -9.69 11.65
N HIS A 268 1.01 -11.00 11.58
CA HIS A 268 0.76 -11.81 10.38
C HIS A 268 -0.71 -12.15 10.17
N ARG A 269 -1.55 -12.01 11.21
CA ARG A 269 -2.97 -12.36 11.17
C ARG A 269 -3.85 -11.11 11.12
N PRO A 270 -4.78 -11.01 10.16
CA PRO A 270 -5.57 -9.80 9.95
C PRO A 270 -6.59 -9.52 11.06
N VAL A 271 -7.05 -10.53 11.80
CA VAL A 271 -8.17 -10.39 12.76
C VAL A 271 -7.72 -10.52 14.23
N LYS A 272 -6.46 -10.89 14.51
CA LYS A 272 -5.97 -10.92 15.88
C LYS A 272 -5.43 -9.56 16.28
N ARG A 273 -5.88 -9.04 17.43
CA ARG A 273 -5.10 -8.04 18.19
C ARG A 273 -3.67 -8.55 18.34
N SER A 274 -2.69 -7.66 18.16
CA SER A 274 -1.26 -8.00 18.24
C SER A 274 -0.98 -8.80 19.52
N THR A 275 -0.61 -10.07 19.38
CA THR A 275 -0.29 -10.97 20.50
C THR A 275 1.18 -10.89 20.93
N HIS A 276 1.86 -9.75 20.73
CA HIS A 276 3.03 -9.42 21.57
C HIS A 276 2.65 -9.30 23.07
N SER A 277 1.36 -9.48 23.39
CA SER A 277 0.73 -9.50 24.70
C SER A 277 0.90 -10.77 25.54
N ASN A 278 1.66 -11.80 25.15
CA ASN A 278 1.70 -13.06 25.93
C ASN A 278 3.10 -13.68 26.03
N ARG A 279 3.84 -13.29 27.07
CA ARG A 279 4.73 -14.24 27.76
C ARG A 279 4.51 -14.13 29.28
N ALA A 280 3.89 -15.19 29.81
CA ALA A 280 3.58 -15.52 31.21
C ALA A 280 2.34 -14.82 31.83
N LEU A 281 1.40 -15.45 32.54
CA LEU A 281 1.13 -16.83 33.02
C LEU A 281 -0.32 -16.80 33.66
N PRO A 282 -0.78 -17.83 34.41
CA PRO A 282 -2.00 -18.61 34.20
C PRO A 282 -3.31 -18.04 34.81
N THR A 283 -4.43 -18.71 34.50
CA THR A 283 -5.77 -18.59 35.08
C THR A 283 -5.82 -18.23 36.57
N LEU A 284 -6.40 -17.08 36.91
CA LEU A 284 -7.46 -16.93 37.92
C LEU A 284 -8.07 -15.53 37.87
N HIS A 285 -9.39 -15.45 38.03
CA HIS A 285 -10.19 -14.23 38.15
C HIS A 285 -9.52 -13.14 39.00
N LEU A 286 -9.22 -11.98 38.40
CA LEU A 286 -8.98 -10.72 39.10
C LEU A 286 -9.37 -9.54 38.19
N ALA A 287 -10.09 -8.59 38.78
CA ALA A 287 -10.73 -7.46 38.12
C ALA A 287 -9.78 -6.59 37.28
N ARG A 288 -10.32 -6.03 36.19
CA ARG A 288 -9.70 -5.05 35.27
C ARG A 288 -8.88 -4.00 36.03
N ARG A 289 -7.56 -4.21 36.12
CA ARG A 289 -6.57 -3.14 36.24
C ARG A 289 -6.00 -2.93 34.86
N ALA A 290 -6.00 -1.69 34.38
CA ALA A 290 -5.36 -1.28 33.13
C ALA A 290 -3.95 -1.87 33.07
N VAL A 291 -3.75 -2.84 32.17
CA VAL A 291 -2.43 -3.42 31.91
C VAL A 291 -1.71 -2.37 31.07
N THR A 292 -0.79 -1.63 31.68
CA THR A 292 0.14 -0.79 30.92
C THR A 292 1.06 -1.72 30.13
N HIS A 293 0.81 -1.83 28.84
CA HIS A 293 1.62 -2.61 27.92
C HIS A 293 2.97 -1.89 27.71
N LYS A 294 4.09 -2.62 27.62
CA LYS A 294 5.41 -2.05 27.32
C LYS A 294 6.00 -2.71 26.08
N ASP A 295 6.74 -1.94 25.30
CA ASP A 295 7.45 -2.42 24.11
C ASP A 295 8.79 -3.10 24.45
N GLU A 296 9.51 -3.59 23.43
CA GLU A 296 10.83 -4.24 23.58
C GLU A 296 11.90 -3.32 24.21
N GLU A 297 11.68 -2.01 24.17
CA GLU A 297 12.55 -0.97 24.74
C GLU A 297 12.04 -0.48 26.11
N GLY A 298 10.96 -1.10 26.63
CA GLY A 298 10.35 -0.76 27.91
C GLY A 298 9.43 0.47 27.89
N ASN A 299 9.15 1.05 26.71
CA ASN A 299 8.24 2.19 26.57
C ASN A 299 6.80 1.73 26.73
N VAL A 300 5.97 2.52 27.42
CA VAL A 300 4.54 2.22 27.55
C VAL A 300 3.88 2.32 26.18
N ILE A 301 3.30 1.20 25.73
CA ILE A 301 2.31 1.17 24.65
C ILE A 301 1.05 1.79 25.25
N VAL A 302 0.76 3.01 24.82
CA VAL A 302 -0.48 3.68 25.18
C VAL A 302 -1.56 3.02 24.34
N ASP A 303 -2.39 2.19 24.98
CA ASP A 303 -3.67 1.80 24.40
C ASP A 303 -4.45 3.09 24.21
N ASP A 304 -4.71 3.41 22.95
CA ASP A 304 -5.31 4.66 22.58
C ASP A 304 -6.81 4.66 22.96
N GLU A 305 -7.12 5.03 24.20
CA GLU A 305 -8.49 5.34 24.61
C GLU A 305 -8.88 6.68 23.98
N ASP A 306 -9.70 6.61 22.92
CA ASP A 306 -10.28 7.77 22.26
C ASP A 306 -11.29 8.40 23.24
N VAL A 307 -11.01 9.60 23.74
CA VAL A 307 -12.08 10.44 24.30
C VAL A 307 -12.97 10.78 23.12
N PHE A 308 -14.13 10.12 23.03
CA PHE A 308 -15.03 10.27 21.88
C PHE A 308 -15.48 11.73 21.77
N GLU A 309 -14.90 12.45 20.83
CA GLU A 309 -15.34 13.77 20.39
C GLU A 309 -16.24 13.60 19.18
N GLU A 310 -17.50 14.02 19.29
CA GLU A 310 -18.45 13.98 18.17
C GLU A 310 -17.97 14.92 17.06
N PRO A 311 -17.69 14.40 15.85
CA PRO A 311 -17.28 15.25 14.74
C PRO A 311 -18.46 16.12 14.32
N THR A 312 -18.25 17.43 14.24
CA THR A 312 -19.32 18.39 13.92
C THR A 312 -19.64 18.46 12.43
N ASN A 313 -18.72 18.02 11.55
CA ASN A 313 -18.89 17.99 10.10
C ASN A 313 -18.21 16.73 9.53
N ILE A 314 -18.99 15.70 9.23
CA ILE A 314 -18.51 14.45 8.63
C ILE A 314 -18.67 14.52 7.10
N VAL A 315 -17.58 14.32 6.37
CA VAL A 315 -17.57 14.17 4.91
C VAL A 315 -17.45 12.69 4.58
N GLU A 316 -18.55 12.11 4.08
CA GLU A 316 -18.62 10.70 3.67
C GLU A 316 -17.98 10.43 2.30
N CYS A 317 -18.03 11.41 1.41
CA CYS A 317 -17.51 11.31 0.05
C CYS A 317 -17.20 12.70 -0.48
N ASP A 318 -15.91 13.05 -0.45
CA ASP A 318 -15.39 14.29 -1.02
C ASP A 318 -15.34 14.27 -2.56
N GLU A 319 -14.79 15.32 -3.16
CA GLU A 319 -14.66 15.42 -4.62
C GLU A 319 -13.81 14.28 -5.23
N TYR A 320 -12.80 13.77 -4.52
CA TYR A 320 -11.96 12.68 -5.01
C TYR A 320 -12.69 11.33 -4.94
N CYS A 321 -13.48 11.12 -3.89
CA CYS A 321 -14.39 9.99 -3.79
C CYS A 321 -15.44 10.01 -4.92
N GLN A 322 -16.09 11.15 -5.15
CA GLN A 322 -17.07 11.30 -6.22
C GLN A 322 -16.44 11.09 -7.60
N ALA A 323 -15.21 11.56 -7.80
CA ALA A 323 -14.51 11.39 -9.06
C ALA A 323 -14.07 9.94 -9.29
N ARG A 324 -13.69 9.18 -8.25
CA ARG A 324 -13.49 7.72 -8.35
C ARG A 324 -14.78 7.02 -8.73
N ASP A 325 -15.89 7.34 -8.07
CA ASP A 325 -17.20 6.73 -8.37
C ASP A 325 -17.61 6.98 -9.83
N LYS A 326 -17.36 8.19 -10.34
CA LYS A 326 -17.55 8.53 -11.74
C LYS A 326 -16.67 7.70 -12.68
N ALA A 327 -15.37 7.60 -12.41
CA ALA A 327 -14.45 6.84 -13.25
C ALA A 327 -14.78 5.33 -13.27
N ILE A 328 -15.23 4.78 -12.14
CA ILE A 328 -15.74 3.40 -12.06
C ILE A 328 -16.99 3.25 -12.92
N ALA A 329 -17.97 4.15 -12.80
CA ALA A 329 -19.20 4.09 -13.57
C ALA A 329 -18.95 4.19 -15.09
N GLU A 330 -18.02 5.05 -15.51
CA GLU A 330 -17.61 5.18 -16.91
C GLU A 330 -16.94 3.89 -17.44
N TYR A 331 -16.12 3.23 -16.61
CA TYR A 331 -15.56 1.92 -16.95
C TYR A 331 -16.65 0.84 -17.07
N GLU A 332 -17.56 0.75 -16.09
CA GLU A 332 -18.62 -0.26 -16.07
C GLU A 332 -19.63 -0.08 -17.22
N ALA A 333 -19.90 1.16 -17.62
CA ALA A 333 -20.75 1.45 -18.78
C ALA A 333 -20.17 0.90 -20.10
N GLN A 334 -18.85 0.74 -20.18
CA GLN A 334 -18.16 0.25 -21.37
C GLN A 334 -17.82 -1.25 -21.30
N ASN A 335 -17.59 -1.79 -20.09
CA ASN A 335 -16.99 -3.11 -19.90
C ASN A 335 -17.85 -4.07 -19.06
N GLY A 336 -19.02 -3.63 -18.59
CA GLY A 336 -19.86 -4.39 -17.66
C GLY A 336 -19.53 -4.11 -16.19
N ALA A 337 -20.44 -4.51 -15.30
CA ALA A 337 -20.29 -4.28 -13.87
C ALA A 337 -19.12 -5.07 -13.29
N ILE A 338 -18.42 -4.46 -12.33
CA ILE A 338 -17.38 -5.13 -11.55
C ILE A 338 -18.06 -5.86 -10.40
N SER A 339 -17.92 -7.18 -10.41
CA SER A 339 -18.52 -8.08 -9.42
C SER A 339 -17.49 -8.53 -8.38
N ASP A 340 -17.97 -9.14 -7.30
CA ASP A 340 -17.09 -9.82 -6.34
C ASP A 340 -16.65 -11.21 -6.82
N GLU A 341 -17.34 -11.80 -7.81
CA GLU A 341 -16.98 -13.08 -8.43
C GLU A 341 -15.73 -12.98 -9.30
N ASP A 342 -15.43 -11.77 -9.80
CA ASP A 342 -14.20 -11.44 -10.54
C ASP A 342 -12.89 -11.68 -9.75
N GLU A 343 -12.98 -12.05 -8.46
CA GLU A 343 -11.81 -12.45 -7.65
C GLU A 343 -11.36 -13.90 -7.92
N LEU A 344 -12.19 -14.73 -8.58
CA LEU A 344 -11.94 -16.16 -8.85
C LEU A 344 -11.46 -16.44 -10.29
N ASP A 345 -11.73 -15.54 -11.24
CA ASP A 345 -11.41 -15.78 -12.67
C ASP A 345 -9.91 -15.68 -12.98
N ASP A 346 -9.13 -14.98 -12.15
CA ASP A 346 -7.65 -14.97 -12.23
C ASP A 346 -7.01 -16.34 -11.89
N GLU A 347 -7.80 -17.35 -11.48
CA GLU A 347 -7.31 -18.73 -11.30
C GLU A 347 -7.46 -19.59 -12.58
N ASN A 348 -8.38 -19.25 -13.49
CA ASN A 348 -8.70 -20.10 -14.64
C ASN A 348 -8.01 -19.67 -15.95
N GLU A 349 -7.62 -18.41 -16.12
CA GLU A 349 -6.95 -17.97 -17.35
C GLU A 349 -5.50 -18.48 -17.51
N ALA A 350 -4.92 -19.10 -16.46
CA ALA A 350 -3.58 -19.69 -16.50
C ALA A 350 -3.56 -21.18 -16.91
N GLU A 351 -4.71 -21.83 -17.07
CA GLU A 351 -4.80 -23.26 -17.42
C GLU A 351 -5.14 -23.53 -18.90
N ASP A 352 -5.50 -22.51 -19.68
CA ASP A 352 -5.97 -22.68 -21.07
C ASP A 352 -4.92 -22.36 -22.16
N GLU A 353 -3.66 -22.13 -21.78
CA GLU A 353 -2.52 -22.03 -22.72
C GLU A 353 -1.46 -23.14 -22.49
N GLU A 354 -1.83 -24.41 -22.69
CA GLU A 354 -0.89 -25.49 -23.07
C GLU A 354 -1.44 -26.43 -24.15
#